data_AF-A0A537FWY2-F1
#
_entry.id   AF-A0A537FWY2-F1
#
_cell.length_a   1.000
_cell.length_b   1.000
_cell.length_c   1.000
_cell.angle_alpha   90.00
_cell.angle_beta   90.00
_cell.angle_gamma   90.00
#
_symmetry.space_group_name_H-M   'P 1'
#
loop_
_entity.id
_entity.type
_entity.pdbx_description
1 polymer ?
#
loop_
_entity_poly.entity_id
_entity_poly.type
_entity_poly.pdbx_seq_one_letter_code
_entity_poly.pdbx_strand_id
1 'polypeptide(L)'
;MRRVDVKGKIVDVESPREVQTKFGPGQVASATLQDESGSVKVTLWNENISKVAVNDTIEIQNGYVDSFRGELQLNVGRYGKLAKVE
;
A
#
# COMPACT_ATOMS: atom_id res chain seq x y z
N MET A 1 -1.70 -2.31 14.36
CA MET A 1 -2.51 -3.55 14.25
C MET A 1 -1.82 -4.51 13.28
N ARG A 2 -1.83 -5.81 13.54
CA ARG A 2 -1.16 -6.82 12.70
C ARG A 2 -2.24 -7.74 12.13
N ARG A 3 -2.14 -8.11 10.85
CA ARG A 3 -3.13 -8.90 10.08
C ARG A 3 -4.44 -8.14 9.83
N VAL A 4 -4.35 -7.16 8.94
CA VAL A 4 -5.48 -6.41 8.39
C VAL A 4 -5.72 -6.89 6.97
N ASP A 5 -6.94 -7.34 6.71
CA ASP A 5 -7.42 -7.67 5.38
C ASP A 5 -8.35 -6.54 4.92
N VAL A 6 -8.02 -5.87 3.82
CA VAL A 6 -8.82 -4.77 3.27
C VAL A 6 -8.98 -4.93 1.78
N LYS A 7 -10.17 -4.61 1.28
CA LYS A 7 -10.47 -4.56 -0.14
C LYS A 7 -11.04 -3.19 -0.45
N GLY A 8 -10.51 -2.54 -1.47
CA GLY A 8 -10.98 -1.22 -1.88
C GLY A 8 -10.42 -0.79 -3.22
N LYS A 9 -10.90 0.37 -3.67
CA LYS A 9 -10.50 0.96 -4.94
C LYS A 9 -9.38 1.97 -4.70
N ILE A 10 -8.38 1.95 -5.55
CA ILE A 10 -7.30 2.94 -5.55
C ILE A 10 -7.81 4.20 -6.22
N VAL A 11 -7.81 5.29 -5.46
CA VAL A 11 -8.28 6.60 -5.93
C VAL A 11 -7.14 7.54 -6.26
N ASP A 12 -5.95 7.28 -5.72
CA ASP A 12 -4.76 8.08 -5.96
C ASP A 12 -3.50 7.23 -5.81
N VAL A 13 -2.48 7.52 -6.63
CA VAL A 13 -1.15 6.91 -6.54
C VAL A 13 -0.12 8.02 -6.70
N GLU A 14 0.62 8.30 -5.64
CA GLU A 14 1.71 9.28 -5.66
C GLU A 14 2.90 8.76 -6.48
N SER A 15 3.68 9.70 -7.01
CA SER A 15 4.91 9.37 -7.75
C SER A 15 5.89 8.58 -6.89
N PRO A 16 6.50 7.49 -7.42
CA PRO A 16 7.51 6.74 -6.71
C PRO A 16 8.71 7.63 -6.37
N ARG A 17 9.18 7.52 -5.13
CA ARG A 17 10.43 8.15 -4.67
C ARG A 17 11.47 7.09 -4.36
N GLU A 18 12.72 7.40 -4.66
CA GLU A 18 13.85 6.56 -4.30
C GLU A 18 14.23 6.78 -2.83
N VAL A 19 14.45 5.69 -2.11
CA VAL A 19 14.85 5.68 -0.71
C VAL A 19 16.07 4.78 -0.52
N GLN A 20 17.02 5.23 0.28
CA GLN A 20 18.11 4.37 0.73
C GLN A 20 17.65 3.59 1.96
N THR A 21 17.60 2.26 1.83
CA THR A 21 17.30 1.37 2.94
C THR A 21 18.57 0.67 3.42
N LYS A 22 18.50 0.03 4.58
CA LYS A 22 19.57 -0.78 5.17
C LYS A 22 20.03 -1.93 4.25
N PHE A 23 19.16 -2.33 3.32
CA PHE A 23 19.37 -3.45 2.39
C PHE A 23 19.74 -2.99 0.97
N GLY A 24 19.86 -1.67 0.74
CA GLY A 24 20.13 -1.09 -0.57
C GLY A 24 19.10 -0.04 -1.00
N PRO A 25 19.25 0.53 -2.21
CA PRO A 25 18.27 1.44 -2.78
C PRO A 25 16.96 0.69 -3.04
N GLY A 26 15.84 1.35 -2.76
CA GLY A 26 14.50 0.85 -3.04
C GLY A 26 13.59 1.99 -3.49
N GLN A 27 12.50 1.64 -4.15
CA GLN A 27 11.47 2.60 -4.53
C GLN A 27 10.25 2.42 -3.63
N VAL A 28 9.67 3.55 -3.22
CA VAL A 28 8.45 3.59 -2.43
C VAL A 28 7.47 4.59 -3.04
N ALA A 29 6.20 4.21 -3.11
CA ALA A 29 5.11 5.10 -3.49
C ALA A 29 3.99 4.99 -2.46
N SER A 30 3.25 6.08 -2.24
CA SER A 30 2.02 6.02 -1.46
C SER A 30 0.84 5.88 -2.43
N ALA A 31 -0.12 5.04 -2.11
CA ALA A 31 -1.40 4.98 -2.80
C ALA A 31 -2.53 5.20 -1.80
N THR A 32 -3.64 5.79 -2.24
CA THR A 32 -4.83 5.94 -1.41
C THR A 32 -5.84 4.88 -1.83
N LEU A 33 -6.12 3.95 -0.91
CA LEU A 33 -7.19 2.96 -1.04
C LEU A 33 -8.44 3.50 -0.35
N GLN A 34 -9.56 3.46 -1.06
CA GLN A 34 -10.85 3.89 -0.57
C GLN A 34 -11.85 2.73 -0.62
N ASP A 35 -12.60 2.58 0.47
CA ASP A 35 -13.71 1.65 0.59
C ASP A 35 -14.95 2.38 1.14
N GLU A 36 -15.99 1.62 1.49
CA GLU A 36 -17.24 2.18 2.04
C GLU A 36 -17.07 2.79 3.44
N SER A 37 -16.03 2.40 4.17
CA SER A 37 -15.75 2.86 5.54
C SER A 37 -14.90 4.12 5.58
N GLY A 38 -14.11 4.37 4.53
CA GLY A 38 -13.27 5.56 4.43
C GLY A 38 -12.12 5.36 3.44
N SER A 39 -11.01 6.06 3.70
CA SER A 39 -9.79 5.94 2.91
C SER A 39 -8.57 5.72 3.81
N VAL A 40 -7.59 4.97 3.27
CA VAL A 40 -6.35 4.64 3.95
C VAL A 40 -5.18 4.77 2.99
N LYS A 41 -4.06 5.31 3.48
CA LYS A 41 -2.81 5.34 2.73
C LYS A 41 -2.13 3.97 2.77
N VAL A 42 -1.77 3.45 1.61
CA VAL A 42 -1.05 2.20 1.42
C VAL A 42 0.36 2.50 0.93
N THR A 43 1.37 1.91 1.56
CA THR A 43 2.75 2.03 1.08
C THR A 43 3.09 0.90 0.13
N LEU A 44 3.41 1.25 -1.11
CA LEU A 44 3.81 0.35 -2.18
C LEU A 44 5.33 0.35 -2.31
N TRP A 45 5.93 -0.83 -2.45
CA TRP A 45 7.37 -1.02 -2.57
C TRP A 45 7.74 -1.65 -3.91
N ASN A 46 8.77 -1.12 -4.55
CA ASN A 46 9.41 -1.66 -5.76
C ASN A 46 8.37 -2.08 -6.83
N GLU A 47 8.37 -3.36 -7.23
CA GLU A 47 7.48 -3.93 -8.23
C GLU A 47 5.99 -3.77 -7.92
N ASN A 48 5.60 -3.64 -6.64
CA ASN A 48 4.20 -3.45 -6.28
C ASN A 48 3.69 -2.10 -6.74
N ILE A 49 4.55 -1.10 -6.91
CA ILE A 49 4.16 0.23 -7.40
C ILE A 49 3.58 0.13 -8.82
N SER A 50 4.21 -0.68 -9.68
CA SER A 50 3.76 -0.87 -11.06
C SER A 50 2.57 -1.83 -11.21
N LYS A 51 2.22 -2.59 -10.16
CA LYS A 51 1.08 -3.52 -10.17
C LYS A 51 -0.26 -2.84 -9.90
N VAL A 52 -0.25 -1.59 -9.43
CA VAL A 52 -1.45 -0.86 -9.05
C VAL A 52 -1.56 0.44 -9.82
N ALA A 53 -2.74 0.72 -10.33
CA ALA A 53 -3.07 1.98 -10.97
C ALA A 53 -4.27 2.65 -10.31
N VAL A 54 -4.41 3.95 -10.54
CA VAL A 54 -5.62 4.68 -10.19
C VAL A 54 -6.82 4.03 -10.89
N ASN A 55 -7.92 3.86 -10.14
CA ASN A 55 -9.12 3.11 -10.46
C ASN A 55 -9.06 1.59 -10.34
N ASP A 56 -7.92 0.99 -9.99
CA ASP A 56 -7.87 -0.45 -9.75
C ASP A 56 -8.50 -0.81 -8.40
N THR A 57 -9.26 -1.91 -8.37
CA THR A 57 -9.69 -2.53 -7.12
C THR A 57 -8.61 -3.50 -6.69
N ILE A 58 -8.11 -3.36 -5.46
CA ILE A 58 -7.15 -4.29 -4.88
C ILE A 58 -7.67 -4.88 -3.58
N GLU A 59 -7.14 -6.05 -3.27
CA GLU A 59 -7.27 -6.69 -1.98
C GLU A 59 -5.87 -6.85 -1.37
N ILE A 60 -5.73 -6.35 -0.15
CA ILE A 60 -4.56 -6.52 0.67
C ILE A 60 -4.91 -7.52 1.76
N GLN A 61 -4.19 -8.63 1.80
CA GLN A 61 -4.32 -9.63 2.83
C GLN A 61 -3.11 -9.61 3.76
N ASN A 62 -3.36 -9.80 5.05
CA ASN A 62 -2.34 -9.88 6.10
C ASN A 62 -1.41 -8.65 6.12
N GLY A 63 -1.99 -7.47 5.87
CA GLY A 63 -1.34 -6.18 6.02
C GLY A 63 -1.11 -5.84 7.49
N TYR A 64 -0.33 -4.79 7.72
CA TYR A 64 -0.17 -4.21 9.04
C TYR A 64 -0.27 -2.69 8.96
N VAL A 65 -0.96 -2.12 9.93
CA VAL A 65 -1.06 -0.66 10.07
C VAL A 65 0.06 -0.20 10.97
N ASP A 66 0.84 0.73 10.44
CA ASP A 66 1.91 1.43 11.14
C ASP A 66 1.61 2.94 11.14
N SER A 67 2.23 3.68 12.05
CA SER A 67 2.12 5.14 12.08
C SER A 67 3.46 5.76 11.67
N PHE A 68 3.49 6.43 10.52
CA PHE A 68 4.66 7.15 10.06
C PHE A 68 4.40 8.65 10.11
N ARG A 69 5.22 9.38 10.88
CA ARG A 69 5.10 10.85 11.07
C ARG A 69 3.70 11.31 11.53
N GLY A 70 3.01 10.48 12.31
CA GLY A 70 1.66 10.77 12.82
C GLY A 70 0.52 10.39 11.87
N GLU A 71 0.83 9.91 10.66
CA GLU A 71 -0.16 9.39 9.72
C GLU A 71 -0.21 7.86 9.78
N LEU A 72 -1.42 7.30 9.82
CA LEU A 72 -1.62 5.86 9.72
C LEU A 72 -1.40 5.41 8.28
N GLN A 73 -0.56 4.40 8.11
CA GLN A 73 -0.21 3.80 6.82
C GLN A 73 -0.39 2.29 6.88
N LEU A 74 -1.03 1.74 5.85
CA LEU A 74 -1.17 0.31 5.65
C LEU A 74 0.01 -0.19 4.82
N ASN A 75 0.75 -1.14 5.38
CA ASN A 75 1.90 -1.74 4.74
C ASN A 75 1.65 -3.24 4.48
N VAL A 76 2.17 -3.73 3.37
CA VAL A 76 2.16 -5.17 3.04
C VAL A 76 3.45 -5.78 3.55
N GLY A 77 3.35 -6.66 4.55
CA GLY A 77 4.52 -7.33 5.15
C GLY A 77 5.01 -8.51 4.32
N ARG A 78 6.08 -9.19 4.78
CA ARG A 78 6.65 -10.38 4.14
C ARG A 78 5.64 -11.51 3.86
N TYR A 79 4.62 -11.63 4.72
CA TYR A 79 3.54 -12.62 4.60
C TYR A 79 2.22 -12.00 4.12
N GLY A 80 2.25 -10.72 3.77
CA GLY A 80 1.13 -10.01 3.18
C GLY A 80 1.05 -10.30 1.69
N LYS A 81 -0.15 -10.24 1.15
CA LYS A 81 -0.39 -10.34 -0.29
C LYS A 81 -1.15 -9.11 -0.76
N LEU A 82 -0.75 -8.60 -1.91
CA LEU A 82 -1.50 -7.58 -2.65
C LEU A 82 -1.93 -8.23 -3.97
N ALA A 83 -3.23 -8.27 -4.21
CA ALA A 83 -3.82 -8.81 -5.42
C ALA A 83 -4.79 -7.78 -6.02
N LYS A 84 -4.77 -7.64 -7.34
CA LYS A 84 -5.80 -6.91 -8.06
C LYS A 84 -7.05 -7.78 -8.13
N VAL A 85 -8.21 -7.18 -7.89
CA VAL A 85 -9.51 -7.81 -8.02
C VAL A 85 -10.20 -7.16 -9.21
N GLU A 86 -10.62 -7.97 -10.18
CA GLU A 86 -11.47 -7.52 -11.31
C GLU A 86 -12.92 -7.29 -10.87
#